data_AF-A0A7C8LEK0-F1
#
_entry.id   AF-A0A7C8LEK0-F1
#
_cell.length_a   1.000
_cell.length_b   1.000
_cell.length_c   1.000
_cell.angle_alpha   90.00
_cell.angle_beta   90.00
_cell.angle_gamma   90.00
#
_symmetry.space_group_name_H-M   'P 1'
#
loop_
_entity.id
_entity.type
_entity.pdbx_description
1 polymer ?
#
loop_
_entity_poly.entity_id
_entity_poly.type
_entity_poly.pdbx_seq_one_letter_code
_entity_poly.pdbx_strand_id
1 'polypeptide(L)'
;MMKSIKIFFLTSILLISIFLFVGCWNYREVDDINIVAGTAIDKGIHKEYMISIEILESSIGKESPTTSKLIVAEGESIFDAVRNAIAISGKKLYWSHNKILILSKEVAQEGITEVIDWFLRDAETRSDVYILVSKGTSAKEILEKKQKDEKIEQVVSFNLHDILVNQKVLSKAPNIQIWQLTNDIVDEGIMAIAPSVELAKVDHNDCPEILGTAFFKNDQLIGFLSENETKYLLFLRNQIKGGLLNLSPEDNKKNPTITFEIFDNKTKLQPVTKDKEIAMNINIDTHLAVGTIKGTKNYLTDKEIIQLEKDVADMIKTNCENLIKKMQSEYKADIFGFGAKIRAHKPAFWKDMGKIWENVFENLEVHINVNVGIINGSTTAKPLEVGD
;
A
#
# COMPACT_ATOMS: atom_id res chain seq x y z
N MET A 1 -65.55 -33.22 8.07
CA MET A 1 -64.11 -33.55 8.15
C MET A 1 -63.26 -32.84 7.10
N MET A 2 -63.54 -32.96 5.79
CA MET A 2 -62.72 -32.34 4.73
C MET A 2 -62.66 -30.80 4.77
N LYS A 3 -63.73 -30.11 5.20
CA LYS A 3 -63.73 -28.63 5.34
C LYS A 3 -62.77 -28.15 6.45
N SER A 4 -62.75 -28.84 7.58
CA SER A 4 -61.89 -28.51 8.73
C SER A 4 -60.40 -28.73 8.40
N ILE A 5 -60.07 -29.77 7.64
CA ILE A 5 -58.69 -30.04 7.17
C ILE A 5 -58.24 -28.98 6.18
N LYS A 6 -59.11 -28.55 5.24
CA LYS A 6 -58.81 -27.46 4.32
C LYS A 6 -58.58 -26.14 5.04
N ILE A 7 -59.37 -25.83 6.06
CA ILE A 7 -59.20 -24.63 6.89
C ILE A 7 -57.86 -24.68 7.63
N PHE A 8 -57.52 -25.81 8.27
CA PHE A 8 -56.25 -25.97 8.98
C PHE A 8 -55.03 -25.83 8.05
N PHE A 9 -55.10 -26.41 6.85
CA PHE A 9 -54.04 -26.31 5.85
C PHE A 9 -53.89 -24.87 5.34
N LEU A 10 -55.01 -24.16 5.09
CA LEU A 10 -54.98 -22.75 4.68
C LEU A 10 -54.40 -21.85 5.79
N THR A 11 -54.78 -22.08 7.05
CA THR A 11 -54.23 -21.34 8.19
C THR A 11 -52.74 -21.61 8.40
N SER A 12 -52.28 -22.85 8.15
CA SER A 12 -50.86 -23.20 8.23
C SER A 12 -50.04 -22.53 7.13
N ILE A 13 -50.55 -22.48 5.89
CA ILE A 13 -49.90 -21.77 4.79
C ILE A 13 -49.84 -20.28 5.07
N LEU A 14 -50.92 -19.70 5.61
CA LEU A 14 -50.96 -18.29 5.99
C LEU A 14 -49.93 -17.98 7.09
N LEU A 15 -49.83 -18.82 8.12
CA LEU A 15 -48.82 -18.66 9.18
C LEU A 15 -47.40 -18.74 8.62
N ILE A 16 -47.12 -19.71 7.75
CA ILE A 16 -45.81 -19.87 7.10
C ILE A 16 -45.48 -18.66 6.22
N SER A 17 -46.47 -18.11 5.49
CA SER A 17 -46.26 -16.93 4.65
C SER A 17 -45.86 -15.69 5.46
N ILE A 18 -46.39 -15.51 6.68
CA ILE A 18 -46.04 -14.39 7.57
C ILE A 18 -44.57 -14.48 7.99
N PHE A 19 -44.02 -15.68 8.21
CA PHE A 19 -42.60 -15.88 8.50
C PHE A 19 -41.70 -15.75 7.26
N LEU A 20 -42.24 -15.85 6.05
CA LEU A 20 -41.48 -15.68 4.81
C LEU A 20 -41.39 -14.21 4.37
N PHE A 21 -42.17 -13.29 4.96
CA PHE A 21 -42.18 -11.86 4.62
C PHE A 21 -41.42 -10.93 5.59
N VAL A 22 -40.66 -11.46 6.56
CA VAL A 22 -39.76 -10.64 7.42
C VAL A 22 -38.46 -10.19 6.71
N GLY A 23 -38.47 -10.10 5.38
CA GLY A 23 -37.29 -9.97 4.52
C GLY A 23 -36.63 -8.59 4.40
N CYS A 24 -37.13 -7.53 5.07
CA CYS A 24 -36.58 -6.18 4.91
C CYS A 24 -36.21 -5.49 6.24
N TRP A 25 -35.72 -6.23 7.24
CA TRP A 25 -35.31 -5.63 8.52
C TRP A 25 -34.11 -4.66 8.38
N ASN A 26 -33.26 -4.85 7.36
CA ASN A 26 -32.00 -4.12 7.23
C ASN A 26 -31.98 -3.11 6.08
N TYR A 27 -33.15 -2.65 5.62
CA TYR A 27 -33.22 -1.58 4.63
C TYR A 27 -32.83 -0.24 5.26
N ARG A 28 -31.96 0.52 4.59
CA ARG A 28 -31.62 1.90 4.95
C ARG A 28 -31.78 2.77 3.73
N GLU A 29 -32.48 3.88 3.88
CA GLU A 29 -32.57 4.88 2.83
C GLU A 29 -31.20 5.58 2.68
N VAL A 30 -30.81 5.85 1.43
CA VAL A 30 -29.56 6.55 1.11
C VAL A 30 -29.54 7.93 1.76
N ASP A 31 -30.71 8.54 1.92
CA ASP A 31 -30.89 9.85 2.53
C ASP A 31 -30.65 9.83 4.05
N ASP A 32 -30.69 8.68 4.70
CA ASP A 32 -30.54 8.55 6.17
C ASP A 32 -29.12 8.18 6.62
N ILE A 33 -28.18 8.01 5.68
CA ILE A 33 -26.81 7.60 5.96
C ILE A 33 -25.78 8.60 5.45
N ASN A 34 -24.70 8.76 6.19
CA ASN A 34 -23.50 9.45 5.72
C ASN A 34 -22.50 8.42 5.21
N ILE A 35 -22.27 8.39 3.90
CA ILE A 35 -21.32 7.45 3.28
C ILE A 35 -19.90 7.90 3.58
N VAL A 36 -19.13 7.05 4.26
CA VAL A 36 -17.72 7.31 4.57
C VAL A 36 -16.87 6.97 3.34
N ALA A 37 -16.05 7.92 2.89
CA ALA A 37 -15.11 7.74 1.78
C ALA A 37 -13.69 7.39 2.28
N GLY A 38 -13.28 7.99 3.40
CA GLY A 38 -12.00 7.70 4.03
C GLY A 38 -11.90 8.22 5.45
N THR A 39 -10.82 7.85 6.12
CA THR A 39 -10.63 8.08 7.54
C THR A 39 -9.17 8.35 7.85
N ALA A 40 -8.92 9.37 8.68
CA ALA A 40 -7.63 9.66 9.25
C ALA A 40 -7.71 9.53 10.77
N ILE A 41 -6.66 8.96 11.37
CA ILE A 41 -6.54 8.76 12.81
C ILE A 41 -5.25 9.41 13.28
N ASP A 42 -5.40 10.39 14.15
CA ASP A 42 -4.32 11.11 14.82
C ASP A 42 -4.41 10.92 16.33
N LYS A 43 -3.35 11.31 17.04
CA LYS A 43 -3.42 11.46 18.49
C LYS A 43 -4.39 12.59 18.85
N GLY A 44 -5.26 12.36 19.82
CA GLY A 44 -6.19 13.39 20.29
C GLY A 44 -5.50 14.50 21.10
N ILE A 45 -6.16 15.66 21.16
CA ILE A 45 -5.70 16.81 21.96
C ILE A 45 -6.16 16.65 23.41
N HIS A 46 -7.40 16.19 23.61
CA HIS A 46 -8.01 16.03 24.93
C HIS A 46 -8.22 14.57 25.32
N LYS A 47 -8.42 13.69 24.33
CA LYS A 47 -8.53 12.24 24.52
C LYS A 47 -7.43 11.50 23.75
N GLU A 48 -7.40 10.18 23.86
CA GLU A 48 -6.38 9.33 23.24
C GLU A 48 -6.32 9.47 21.71
N TYR A 49 -7.48 9.43 21.04
CA TYR A 49 -7.57 9.42 19.58
C TYR A 49 -8.42 10.58 19.04
N MET A 50 -7.99 11.14 17.92
CA MET A 50 -8.79 12.03 17.05
C MET A 50 -9.04 11.31 15.72
N ILE A 51 -10.32 11.13 15.38
CA ILE A 51 -10.74 10.55 14.11
C ILE A 51 -11.28 11.67 13.19
N SER A 52 -10.76 11.73 11.97
CA SER A 52 -11.25 12.61 10.91
C SER A 52 -11.86 11.76 9.80
N ILE A 53 -13.14 11.98 9.52
CA ILE A 53 -13.96 11.12 8.65
C ILE A 53 -14.42 11.95 7.46
N GLU A 54 -13.97 11.57 6.27
CA GLU A 54 -14.43 12.18 5.02
C GLU A 54 -15.75 11.53 4.62
N ILE A 55 -16.84 12.30 4.65
CA ILE A 55 -18.18 11.83 4.26
C ILE A 55 -18.62 12.48 2.94
N LEU A 56 -19.28 11.68 2.11
CA LEU A 56 -19.83 12.14 0.84
C LEU A 56 -21.05 13.03 1.06
N GLU A 57 -21.14 14.12 0.31
CA GLU A 57 -22.35 14.93 0.22
C GLU A 57 -23.00 14.66 -1.14
N SER A 58 -24.21 14.09 -1.10
CA SER A 58 -25.03 13.91 -2.29
C SER A 58 -25.96 15.11 -2.43
N SER A 59 -25.76 15.93 -3.46
CA SER A 59 -26.77 16.91 -3.87
C SER A 59 -27.85 16.19 -4.69
N ILE A 60 -28.91 15.76 -4.01
CA ILE A 60 -30.07 15.13 -4.66
C ILE A 60 -30.67 16.12 -5.68
N GLY A 61 -30.72 15.73 -6.96
CA GLY A 61 -31.54 16.40 -7.99
C GLY A 61 -30.84 17.34 -8.97
N LYS A 62 -29.50 17.42 -8.99
CA LYS A 62 -28.74 18.08 -10.07
C LYS A 62 -27.54 17.24 -10.47
N GLU A 63 -27.12 17.33 -11.74
CA GLU A 63 -25.82 16.83 -12.26
C GLU A 63 -24.64 17.58 -11.62
N SER A 64 -24.63 17.74 -10.31
CA SER A 64 -23.58 18.40 -9.56
C SER A 64 -22.51 17.38 -9.18
N PRO A 65 -21.22 17.78 -9.21
CA PRO A 65 -20.12 16.91 -8.81
C PRO A 65 -20.31 16.41 -7.37
N THR A 66 -19.96 15.15 -7.11
CA THR A 66 -19.98 14.57 -5.76
C THR A 66 -18.92 15.26 -4.91
N THR A 67 -19.33 15.93 -3.86
CA THR A 67 -18.43 16.63 -2.93
C THR A 67 -18.27 15.84 -1.64
N SER A 68 -17.36 16.27 -0.78
CA SER A 68 -17.18 15.70 0.55
C SER A 68 -17.02 16.79 1.61
N LYS A 69 -17.31 16.43 2.86
CA LYS A 69 -16.93 17.21 4.04
C LYS A 69 -16.23 16.33 5.07
N LEU A 70 -15.40 16.97 5.90
CA LEU A 70 -14.68 16.32 6.97
C LEU A 70 -15.42 16.50 8.30
N ILE A 71 -15.62 15.41 9.03
CA ILE A 71 -16.11 15.42 10.42
C ILE A 71 -14.95 14.98 11.31
N VAL A 72 -14.76 15.67 12.44
CA VAL A 72 -13.68 15.37 13.39
C VAL A 72 -14.28 15.10 14.75
N ALA A 73 -13.88 14.02 15.40
CA ALA A 73 -14.28 13.68 16.77
C ALA A 73 -13.11 13.09 17.56
N GLU A 74 -13.15 13.23 18.88
CA GLU A 74 -12.17 12.60 19.77
C GLU A 74 -12.80 11.50 20.63
N GLY A 75 -12.00 10.50 21.01
CA GLY A 75 -12.41 9.39 21.85
C GLY A 75 -11.27 8.79 22.67
N GLU A 76 -11.61 8.14 23.79
CA GLU A 76 -10.64 7.36 24.61
C GLU A 76 -10.24 6.05 23.90
N SER A 77 -11.06 5.60 22.95
CA SER A 77 -10.80 4.48 22.05
C SER A 77 -11.26 4.84 20.64
N ILE A 78 -10.82 4.09 19.63
CA ILE A 78 -11.31 4.24 18.24
C ILE A 78 -12.83 4.09 18.18
N PHE A 79 -13.38 3.13 18.94
CA PHE A 79 -14.82 2.93 18.99
C PHE A 79 -15.55 4.11 19.65
N ASP A 80 -15.02 4.69 20.74
CA ASP A 80 -15.57 5.91 21.36
C ASP A 80 -15.54 7.09 20.38
N ALA A 81 -14.42 7.32 19.69
CA ALA A 81 -14.27 8.41 18.74
C ALA A 81 -15.29 8.31 17.58
N VAL A 82 -15.47 7.09 17.04
CA VAL A 82 -16.49 6.80 16.01
C VAL A 82 -17.90 7.07 16.51
N ARG A 83 -18.22 6.73 17.77
CA ARG A 83 -19.55 7.00 18.36
C ARG A 83 -19.76 8.50 18.58
N ASN A 84 -18.74 9.20 19.05
CA ASN A 84 -18.78 10.66 19.22
C ASN A 84 -18.97 11.39 17.88
N ALA A 85 -18.42 10.87 16.78
CA ALA A 85 -18.64 11.44 15.45
C ALA A 85 -20.13 11.45 15.02
N ILE A 86 -20.96 10.53 15.54
CA ILE A 86 -22.41 10.50 15.24
C ILE A 86 -23.12 11.75 15.78
N ALA A 87 -22.68 12.26 16.93
CA ALA A 87 -23.23 13.48 17.53
C ALA A 87 -22.97 14.73 16.68
N ILE A 88 -21.97 14.67 15.78
CA ILE A 88 -21.59 15.76 14.87
C ILE A 88 -22.22 15.56 13.50
N SER A 89 -22.20 14.32 13.00
CA SER A 89 -22.71 13.97 11.68
C SER A 89 -24.23 14.06 11.57
N GLY A 90 -24.95 13.97 12.69
CA GLY A 90 -26.42 13.97 12.78
C GLY A 90 -27.09 12.72 12.20
N LYS A 91 -26.33 11.84 11.54
CA LYS A 91 -26.80 10.61 10.87
C LYS A 91 -25.80 9.48 11.09
N LYS A 92 -26.28 8.24 10.99
CA LYS A 92 -25.41 7.07 11.09
C LYS A 92 -24.37 7.08 9.96
N LEU A 93 -23.12 6.82 10.31
CA LEU A 93 -22.01 6.65 9.37
C LEU A 93 -22.10 5.26 8.72
N TYR A 94 -21.95 5.20 7.39
CA TYR A 94 -21.93 3.97 6.62
C TYR A 94 -20.52 3.69 6.09
N TRP A 95 -19.85 2.70 6.69
CA TRP A 95 -18.42 2.44 6.53
C TRP A 95 -18.05 1.57 5.34
N SER A 96 -19.02 0.91 4.69
CA SER A 96 -18.76 -0.05 3.61
C SER A 96 -18.11 0.57 2.36
N HIS A 97 -18.08 1.89 2.24
CA HIS A 97 -17.43 2.61 1.14
C HIS A 97 -16.08 3.25 1.53
N ASN A 98 -15.62 3.06 2.77
CA ASN A 98 -14.32 3.55 3.19
C ASN A 98 -13.23 2.93 2.29
N LYS A 99 -12.46 3.77 1.60
CA LYS A 99 -11.39 3.34 0.69
C LYS A 99 -10.00 3.47 1.30
N ILE A 100 -9.81 4.46 2.16
CA ILE A 100 -8.51 4.86 2.69
C ILE A 100 -8.59 5.02 4.21
N LEU A 101 -7.65 4.40 4.89
CA LEU A 101 -7.29 4.67 6.28
C LEU A 101 -5.91 5.32 6.31
N ILE A 102 -5.80 6.51 6.89
CA ILE A 102 -4.51 7.18 7.13
C ILE A 102 -4.24 7.16 8.63
N LEU A 103 -3.10 6.64 9.04
CA LEU A 103 -2.62 6.69 10.42
C LEU A 103 -1.58 7.77 10.56
N SER A 104 -1.68 8.59 11.60
CA SER A 104 -0.59 9.50 11.93
C SER A 104 0.65 8.72 12.34
N LYS A 105 1.82 9.30 12.12
CA LYS A 105 3.08 8.71 12.56
C LYS A 105 3.04 8.38 14.06
N GLU A 106 2.50 9.27 14.89
CA GLU A 106 2.44 9.15 16.35
C GLU A 106 1.59 7.94 16.76
N VAL A 107 0.39 7.81 16.21
CA VAL A 107 -0.49 6.64 16.44
C VAL A 107 0.19 5.36 15.97
N ALA A 108 0.82 5.40 14.80
CA ALA A 108 1.53 4.25 14.26
C ALA A 108 2.74 3.82 15.12
N GLN A 109 3.41 4.76 15.79
CA GLN A 109 4.54 4.48 16.69
C GLN A 109 4.09 3.91 18.04
N GLU A 110 2.93 4.31 18.56
CA GLU A 110 2.39 3.77 19.81
C GLU A 110 1.87 2.34 19.63
N GLY A 111 1.32 2.02 18.46
CA GLY A 111 0.84 0.69 18.09
C GLY A 111 -0.50 0.76 17.37
N ILE A 112 -0.65 -0.02 16.31
CA ILE A 112 -1.85 0.05 15.44
C ILE A 112 -2.88 -1.05 15.73
N THR A 113 -2.65 -1.89 16.73
CA THR A 113 -3.50 -3.04 17.05
C THR A 113 -4.95 -2.65 17.30
N GLU A 114 -5.21 -1.60 18.10
CA GLU A 114 -6.58 -1.17 18.40
C GLU A 114 -7.33 -0.70 17.15
N VAL A 115 -6.64 0.05 16.28
CA VAL A 115 -7.19 0.53 15.01
C VAL A 115 -7.56 -0.65 14.11
N ILE A 116 -6.64 -1.60 13.92
CA ILE A 116 -6.87 -2.77 13.09
C ILE A 116 -8.01 -3.62 13.67
N ASP A 117 -8.03 -3.87 14.98
CA ASP A 117 -9.05 -4.67 15.64
C ASP A 117 -10.45 -4.08 15.43
N TRP A 118 -10.59 -2.75 15.50
CA TRP A 118 -11.87 -2.09 15.20
C TRP A 118 -12.32 -2.33 13.74
N PHE A 119 -11.42 -2.14 12.77
CA PHE A 119 -11.72 -2.36 11.34
C PHE A 119 -12.06 -3.81 11.00
N LEU A 120 -11.55 -4.78 11.77
CA LEU A 120 -11.81 -6.21 11.54
C LEU A 120 -13.05 -6.73 12.29
N ARG A 121 -13.48 -6.07 13.37
CA ARG A 121 -14.63 -6.50 14.19
C ARG A 121 -15.96 -5.85 13.80
N ASP A 122 -15.95 -4.63 13.28
CA ASP A 122 -17.20 -3.96 12.90
C ASP A 122 -17.80 -4.63 11.66
N ALA A 123 -19.12 -4.81 11.65
CA ALA A 123 -19.82 -5.50 10.57
C ALA A 123 -19.96 -4.64 9.30
N GLU A 124 -19.74 -3.32 9.38
CA GLU A 124 -19.87 -2.40 8.26
C GLU A 124 -18.52 -2.04 7.62
N THR A 125 -17.39 -2.24 8.31
CA THR A 125 -16.06 -1.98 7.76
C THR A 125 -15.62 -3.10 6.81
N ARG A 126 -14.68 -2.78 5.91
CA ARG A 126 -14.10 -3.77 5.00
C ARG A 126 -12.61 -3.94 5.30
N SER A 127 -12.16 -5.18 5.29
CA SER A 127 -10.74 -5.49 5.48
C SER A 127 -9.87 -5.14 4.27
N ASP A 128 -10.48 -4.85 3.12
CA ASP A 128 -9.84 -4.46 1.86
C ASP A 128 -9.67 -2.94 1.69
N VAL A 129 -9.97 -2.16 2.73
CA VAL A 129 -9.57 -0.74 2.84
C VAL A 129 -8.04 -0.65 2.73
N TYR A 130 -7.55 0.31 1.95
CA TYR A 130 -6.11 0.58 1.86
C TYR A 130 -5.65 1.41 3.05
N ILE A 131 -4.44 1.11 3.54
CA ILE A 131 -3.85 1.80 4.69
C ILE A 131 -2.64 2.62 4.29
N LEU A 132 -2.51 3.81 4.86
CA LEU A 132 -1.42 4.76 4.67
C LEU A 132 -0.89 5.21 6.03
N VAL A 133 0.39 5.55 6.10
CA VAL A 133 1.01 6.17 7.28
C VAL A 133 1.50 7.56 6.92
N SER A 134 1.06 8.58 7.67
CA SER A 134 1.48 9.95 7.44
C SER A 134 2.96 10.14 7.79
N LYS A 135 3.65 10.99 7.03
CA LYS A 135 5.04 11.35 7.26
C LYS A 135 5.19 12.87 7.24
N GLY A 136 5.62 13.43 8.38
CA GLY A 136 5.89 14.88 8.49
C GLY A 136 4.66 15.79 8.49
N THR A 137 3.45 15.23 8.51
CA THR A 137 2.17 15.95 8.53
C THR A 137 1.13 15.09 9.25
N SER A 138 0.11 15.70 9.89
CA SER A 138 -0.97 14.94 10.51
C SER A 138 -1.80 14.18 9.47
N ALA A 139 -2.42 13.07 9.87
CA ALA A 139 -3.29 12.30 8.99
C ALA A 139 -4.53 13.12 8.60
N LYS A 140 -5.08 13.90 9.54
CA LYS A 140 -6.17 14.86 9.32
C LYS A 140 -5.84 15.86 8.21
N GLU A 141 -4.68 16.52 8.27
CA GLU A 141 -4.31 17.55 7.28
C GLU A 141 -4.25 16.98 5.86
N ILE A 142 -3.83 15.72 5.70
CA ILE A 142 -3.82 15.06 4.40
C ILE A 142 -5.24 14.93 3.82
N LEU A 143 -6.23 14.56 4.64
CA LEU A 143 -7.64 14.48 4.20
C LEU A 143 -8.31 15.85 4.04
N GLU A 144 -7.85 16.86 4.77
CA GLU A 144 -8.42 18.21 4.72
C GLU A 144 -8.05 18.97 3.44
N LYS A 145 -6.89 18.66 2.85
CA LYS A 145 -6.39 19.36 1.66
C LYS A 145 -7.08 18.86 0.38
N LYS A 146 -8.21 19.49 0.06
CA LYS A 146 -8.80 19.41 -1.28
C LYS A 146 -7.83 20.05 -2.29
N GLN A 147 -7.47 19.32 -3.34
CA GLN A 147 -6.76 19.91 -4.47
C GLN A 147 -7.60 21.08 -5.00
N LYS A 148 -7.04 22.28 -5.04
CA LYS A 148 -7.70 23.47 -5.60
C LYS A 148 -7.72 23.37 -7.12
N ASP A 149 -8.55 22.48 -7.65
CA ASP A 149 -9.06 22.62 -9.00
C ASP A 149 -10.49 23.14 -8.88
N GLU A 150 -10.70 24.42 -9.21
CA GLU A 150 -11.99 25.12 -9.08
C GLU A 150 -13.13 24.45 -9.87
N LYS A 151 -12.82 23.46 -10.71
CA LYS A 151 -13.78 22.73 -11.56
C LYS A 151 -14.09 21.31 -11.10
N ILE A 152 -13.33 20.74 -10.17
CA ILE A 152 -13.53 19.36 -9.71
C ILE A 152 -13.37 19.33 -8.19
N GLU A 153 -14.49 19.44 -7.48
CA GLU A 153 -14.54 19.06 -6.07
C GLU A 153 -14.32 17.55 -5.97
N GLN A 154 -13.09 17.13 -5.67
CA GLN A 154 -12.73 15.71 -5.55
C GLN A 154 -12.81 15.26 -4.10
N VAL A 155 -13.36 14.07 -3.91
CA VAL A 155 -13.26 13.30 -2.67
C VAL A 155 -11.79 12.86 -2.51
N VAL A 156 -11.09 13.38 -1.51
CA VAL A 156 -9.63 13.22 -1.35
C VAL A 156 -9.26 11.74 -1.22
N SER A 157 -10.04 10.98 -0.47
CA SER A 157 -9.82 9.54 -0.27
C SER A 157 -9.95 8.73 -1.56
N PHE A 158 -10.80 9.14 -2.51
CA PHE A 158 -10.90 8.47 -3.81
C PHE A 158 -9.68 8.77 -4.69
N ASN A 159 -9.17 10.00 -4.65
CA ASN A 159 -7.93 10.35 -5.33
C ASN A 159 -6.74 9.56 -4.75
N LEU A 160 -6.58 9.51 -3.42
CA LEU A 160 -5.55 8.71 -2.76
C LEU A 160 -5.64 7.21 -3.10
N HIS A 161 -6.87 6.67 -3.18
CA HIS A 161 -7.11 5.30 -3.63
C HIS A 161 -6.60 5.11 -5.06
N ASP A 162 -6.90 6.03 -5.98
CA ASP A 162 -6.46 5.94 -7.36
C ASP A 162 -4.94 6.09 -7.50
N ILE A 163 -4.31 6.96 -6.71
CA ILE A 163 -2.85 7.06 -6.62
C ILE A 163 -2.26 5.70 -6.19
N LEU A 164 -2.80 5.05 -5.14
CA LEU A 164 -2.34 3.76 -4.66
C LEU A 164 -2.49 2.64 -5.70
N VAL A 165 -3.66 2.54 -6.33
CA VAL A 165 -3.92 1.50 -7.35
C VAL A 165 -2.99 1.68 -8.56
N ASN A 166 -2.61 2.93 -8.87
CA ASN A 166 -1.67 3.25 -9.95
C ASN A 166 -0.19 3.17 -9.54
N GLN A 167 0.14 2.87 -8.28
CA GLN A 167 1.54 2.61 -7.88
C GLN A 167 2.16 1.44 -8.64
N LYS A 168 1.37 0.55 -9.23
CA LYS A 168 1.88 -0.50 -10.16
C LYS A 168 2.67 0.06 -11.34
N VAL A 169 2.42 1.31 -11.75
CA VAL A 169 3.11 2.00 -12.85
C VAL A 169 4.31 2.81 -12.35
N LEU A 170 4.28 3.30 -11.10
CA LEU A 170 5.31 4.18 -10.55
C LEU A 170 6.38 3.42 -9.75
N SER A 171 5.95 2.39 -9.00
CA SER A 171 6.74 1.61 -8.04
C SER A 171 7.45 2.47 -6.99
N LYS A 172 6.74 3.48 -6.47
CA LYS A 172 7.25 4.44 -5.48
C LYS A 172 6.74 4.18 -4.06
N ALA A 173 5.67 3.42 -3.92
CA ALA A 173 5.08 2.97 -2.66
C ALA A 173 4.49 1.55 -2.81
N PRO A 174 4.46 0.72 -1.76
CA PRO A 174 3.74 -0.55 -1.78
C PRO A 174 2.23 -0.30 -1.79
N ASN A 175 1.47 -1.28 -2.27
CA ASN A 175 0.01 -1.23 -2.22
C ASN A 175 -0.48 -2.25 -1.19
N ILE A 176 -0.96 -1.78 -0.03
CA ILE A 176 -1.28 -2.61 1.14
C ILE A 176 -2.69 -2.30 1.65
N GLN A 177 -3.46 -3.37 1.84
CA GLN A 177 -4.78 -3.35 2.48
C GLN A 177 -4.69 -3.80 3.94
N ILE A 178 -5.69 -3.45 4.76
CA ILE A 178 -5.72 -3.79 6.20
C ILE A 178 -5.54 -5.30 6.42
N TRP A 179 -6.20 -6.16 5.64
CA TRP A 179 -6.04 -7.61 5.78
C TRP A 179 -4.61 -8.10 5.50
N GLN A 180 -3.90 -7.48 4.56
CA GLN A 180 -2.52 -7.83 4.23
C GLN A 180 -1.57 -7.41 5.35
N LEU A 181 -1.74 -6.17 5.83
CA LEU A 181 -0.98 -5.66 6.96
C LEU A 181 -1.19 -6.53 8.20
N THR A 182 -2.44 -6.90 8.50
CA THR A 182 -2.80 -7.77 9.62
C THR A 182 -2.12 -9.13 9.51
N ASN A 183 -2.13 -9.73 8.32
CA ASN A 183 -1.45 -11.00 8.10
C ASN A 183 0.06 -10.86 8.35
N ASP A 184 0.70 -9.80 7.84
CA ASP A 184 2.14 -9.59 8.04
C ASP A 184 2.48 -9.30 9.53
N ILE A 185 1.58 -8.71 10.32
CA ILE A 185 1.78 -8.48 11.77
C ILE A 185 1.73 -9.79 12.56
N VAL A 186 0.82 -10.70 12.17
CA VAL A 186 0.57 -11.95 12.90
C VAL A 186 1.51 -13.07 12.43
N ASP A 187 2.00 -13.01 11.19
CA ASP A 187 2.77 -14.09 10.59
C ASP A 187 4.25 -14.06 10.99
N GLU A 188 4.82 -15.24 11.25
CA GLU A 188 6.22 -15.32 11.69
C GLU A 188 7.19 -15.20 10.51
N GLY A 189 8.29 -14.48 10.74
CA GLY A 189 9.39 -14.35 9.77
C GLY A 189 9.12 -13.34 8.65
N ILE A 190 8.22 -12.40 8.90
CA ILE A 190 8.02 -11.21 8.06
C ILE A 190 7.63 -10.04 8.96
N MET A 191 8.02 -8.84 8.56
CA MET A 191 7.59 -7.60 9.20
C MET A 191 6.65 -6.83 8.27
N ALA A 192 5.62 -6.26 8.88
CA ALA A 192 4.58 -5.53 8.18
C ALA A 192 5.11 -4.21 7.60
N ILE A 193 4.54 -3.82 6.46
CA ILE A 193 4.83 -2.56 5.79
C ILE A 193 3.52 -1.88 5.37
N ALA A 194 3.56 -0.55 5.25
CA ALA A 194 2.47 0.23 4.66
C ALA A 194 3.05 1.35 3.79
N PRO A 195 2.33 1.84 2.77
CA PRO A 195 2.74 3.03 2.04
C PRO A 195 2.75 4.26 2.95
N SER A 196 3.73 5.15 2.74
CA SER A 196 3.74 6.47 3.39
C SER A 196 3.12 7.54 2.50
N VAL A 197 2.49 8.52 3.14
CA VAL A 197 1.87 9.68 2.50
C VAL A 197 2.32 10.97 3.20
N GLU A 198 2.59 12.00 2.41
CA GLU A 198 2.96 13.33 2.90
C GLU A 198 2.34 14.41 2.02
N LEU A 199 2.36 15.66 2.49
CA LEU A 199 1.96 16.81 1.67
C LEU A 199 3.19 17.39 0.97
N ALA A 200 3.22 17.30 -0.35
CA ALA A 200 4.23 17.95 -1.17
C ALA A 200 3.76 19.35 -1.59
N LYS A 201 4.71 20.29 -1.66
CA LYS A 201 4.43 21.65 -2.17
C LYS A 201 4.64 21.70 -3.67
N VAL A 202 3.55 21.79 -4.43
CA VAL A 202 3.56 21.97 -5.88
C VAL A 202 2.86 23.29 -6.21
N ASP A 203 3.59 24.23 -6.83
CA ASP A 203 3.07 25.55 -7.21
C ASP A 203 2.29 26.28 -6.09
N HIS A 204 2.87 26.30 -4.89
CA HIS A 204 2.29 26.89 -3.66
C HIS A 204 1.04 26.18 -3.10
N ASN A 205 0.63 25.05 -3.68
CA ASN A 205 -0.43 24.20 -3.14
C ASN A 205 0.17 22.97 -2.46
N ASP A 206 -0.48 22.54 -1.38
CA ASP A 206 -0.15 21.27 -0.72
C ASP A 206 -0.94 20.15 -1.42
N CYS A 207 -0.23 19.19 -1.99
CA CYS A 207 -0.78 18.04 -2.69
C CYS A 207 -0.39 16.75 -1.95
N PRO A 208 -1.33 15.86 -1.63
CA PRO A 208 -0.99 14.55 -1.10
C PRO A 208 -0.16 13.75 -2.11
N GLU A 209 1.00 13.27 -1.67
CA GLU A 209 1.88 12.38 -2.42
C GLU A 209 2.11 11.09 -1.65
N ILE A 210 1.95 9.96 -2.33
CA ILE A 210 2.17 8.62 -1.76
C ILE A 210 3.51 8.10 -2.26
N LEU A 211 4.51 8.17 -1.38
CA LEU A 211 5.90 7.90 -1.68
C LEU A 211 6.55 7.26 -0.46
N GLY A 212 7.33 6.20 -0.68
CA GLY A 212 8.06 5.52 0.39
C GLY A 212 7.25 4.42 1.08
N THR A 213 7.86 3.84 2.11
CA THR A 213 7.30 2.71 2.86
C THR A 213 7.52 2.92 4.36
N ALA A 214 6.44 2.93 5.14
CA ALA A 214 6.48 2.72 6.57
C ALA A 214 6.68 1.23 6.88
N PHE A 215 7.51 0.89 7.87
CA PHE A 215 7.70 -0.50 8.31
C PHE A 215 7.63 -0.64 9.82
N PHE A 216 7.09 -1.78 10.24
CA PHE A 216 6.66 -2.01 11.61
C PHE A 216 7.47 -3.14 12.25
N LYS A 217 7.72 -3.03 13.56
CA LYS A 217 8.12 -4.15 14.39
C LYS A 217 6.93 -4.54 15.24
N ASN A 218 6.41 -5.74 15.02
CA ASN A 218 5.08 -6.15 15.47
C ASN A 218 4.03 -5.14 14.95
N ASP A 219 3.34 -4.43 15.83
CA ASP A 219 2.31 -3.45 15.50
C ASP A 219 2.81 -1.99 15.61
N GLN A 220 4.09 -1.75 15.87
CA GLN A 220 4.65 -0.41 16.07
C GLN A 220 5.54 0.02 14.92
N LEU A 221 5.33 1.24 14.43
CA LEU A 221 6.15 1.87 13.40
C LEU A 221 7.55 2.16 13.93
N ILE A 222 8.57 1.64 13.25
CA ILE A 222 9.98 1.85 13.64
C ILE A 222 10.77 2.70 12.64
N GLY A 223 10.25 2.91 11.42
CA GLY A 223 10.94 3.73 10.44
C GLY A 223 10.24 3.85 9.09
N PHE A 224 10.89 4.58 8.19
CA PHE A 224 10.45 4.78 6.81
C PHE A 224 11.59 4.48 5.84
N LEU A 225 11.26 3.88 4.71
CA LEU A 225 12.09 3.83 3.52
C LEU A 225 11.78 5.03 2.61
N SER A 226 12.83 5.56 1.99
CA SER A 226 12.71 6.52 0.89
C SER A 226 12.00 5.91 -0.33
N GLU A 227 11.63 6.75 -1.31
CA GLU A 227 11.13 6.30 -2.62
C GLU A 227 12.11 5.31 -3.29
N ASN A 228 13.40 5.64 -3.27
CA ASN A 228 14.42 4.81 -3.92
C ASN A 228 14.56 3.45 -3.24
N GLU A 229 14.66 3.41 -1.91
CA GLU A 229 14.71 2.15 -1.15
C GLU A 229 13.44 1.32 -1.33
N THR A 230 12.29 1.98 -1.36
CA THR A 230 10.99 1.31 -1.58
C THR A 230 10.95 0.56 -2.91
N LYS A 231 11.49 1.15 -3.98
CA LYS A 231 11.59 0.46 -5.28
C LYS A 231 12.32 -0.88 -5.16
N TYR A 232 13.43 -0.92 -4.43
CA TYR A 232 14.21 -2.15 -4.24
C TYR A 232 13.58 -3.12 -3.25
N LEU A 233 12.80 -2.63 -2.27
CA LEU A 233 11.91 -3.48 -1.48
C LEU A 233 10.89 -4.19 -2.39
N LEU A 234 10.28 -3.47 -3.35
CA LEU A 234 9.31 -4.04 -4.28
C LEU A 234 9.96 -5.07 -5.23
N PHE A 235 11.22 -4.87 -5.65
CA PHE A 235 11.99 -5.91 -6.33
C PHE A 235 12.10 -7.16 -5.44
N LEU A 236 12.54 -7.01 -4.18
CA LEU A 236 12.79 -8.13 -3.27
C LEU A 236 11.52 -8.89 -2.87
N ARG A 237 10.38 -8.21 -2.72
CA ARG A 237 9.07 -8.83 -2.46
C ARG A 237 8.38 -9.37 -3.73
N ASN A 238 9.01 -9.26 -4.91
CA ASN A 238 8.40 -9.62 -6.20
C ASN A 238 7.09 -8.85 -6.50
N GLN A 239 7.02 -7.60 -6.05
CA GLN A 239 5.85 -6.74 -6.14
C GLN A 239 6.02 -5.59 -7.14
N ILE A 240 7.23 -5.38 -7.67
CA ILE A 240 7.46 -4.39 -8.71
C ILE A 240 6.78 -4.82 -10.01
N LYS A 241 6.00 -3.92 -10.62
CA LYS A 241 5.22 -4.17 -11.84
C LYS A 241 5.50 -3.18 -12.97
N GLY A 242 6.21 -2.11 -12.66
CA GLY A 242 6.50 -1.02 -13.59
C GLY A 242 7.43 0.00 -12.93
N GLY A 243 7.48 1.20 -13.48
CA GLY A 243 8.28 2.30 -12.96
C GLY A 243 9.57 2.48 -13.74
N LEU A 244 10.31 3.51 -13.35
CA LEU A 244 11.49 3.95 -14.08
C LEU A 244 12.79 3.59 -13.37
N LEU A 245 13.78 3.18 -14.14
CA LEU A 245 15.17 3.06 -13.73
C LEU A 245 15.99 4.09 -14.49
N ASN A 246 16.80 4.87 -13.78
CA ASN A 246 17.64 5.89 -14.36
C ASN A 246 19.10 5.45 -14.24
N LEU A 247 19.78 5.33 -15.37
CA LEU A 247 21.21 5.04 -15.42
C LEU A 247 21.95 6.27 -15.95
N SER A 248 23.04 6.63 -15.28
CA SER A 248 23.96 7.67 -15.73
C SER A 248 25.31 7.02 -16.04
N PRO A 249 25.54 6.57 -17.28
CA PRO A 249 26.83 6.03 -17.68
C PRO A 249 27.90 7.15 -17.71
N GLU A 250 28.91 7.02 -16.86
CA GLU A 250 30.09 7.88 -16.65
C GLU A 250 29.89 9.23 -15.92
N ASP A 251 30.91 9.58 -15.10
CA ASP A 251 31.04 10.74 -14.20
C ASP A 251 31.08 12.13 -14.87
N ASN A 252 30.73 12.24 -16.15
CA ASN A 252 30.73 13.51 -16.85
C ASN A 252 29.36 14.18 -16.72
N LYS A 253 29.34 15.32 -16.03
CA LYS A 253 28.21 16.28 -15.87
C LYS A 253 27.56 16.78 -17.18
N LYS A 254 27.95 16.23 -18.34
CA LYS A 254 27.48 16.58 -19.68
C LYS A 254 26.91 15.40 -20.48
N ASN A 255 26.89 14.18 -19.93
CA ASN A 255 26.40 12.99 -20.62
C ASN A 255 25.14 12.38 -19.97
N PRO A 256 24.31 11.68 -20.75
CA PRO A 256 22.87 11.62 -20.51
C PRO A 256 22.41 10.55 -19.53
N THR A 257 21.35 10.89 -18.78
CA THR A 257 20.51 9.90 -18.10
C THR A 257 19.76 9.08 -19.15
N ILE A 258 20.00 7.77 -19.15
CA ILE A 258 19.15 6.80 -19.85
C ILE A 258 18.06 6.42 -18.86
N THR A 259 16.80 6.62 -19.27
CA THR A 259 15.64 6.20 -18.50
C THR A 259 15.07 4.94 -19.13
N PHE A 260 15.02 3.88 -18.34
CA PHE A 260 14.38 2.61 -18.69
C PHE A 260 13.02 2.53 -18.02
N GLU A 261 12.03 2.01 -18.74
CA GLU A 261 10.74 1.62 -18.21
C GLU A 261 10.76 0.12 -17.90
N ILE A 262 10.34 -0.26 -16.69
CA ILE A 262 10.21 -1.66 -16.30
C ILE A 262 8.95 -2.21 -16.97
N PHE A 263 9.10 -3.23 -17.81
CA PHE A 263 7.99 -3.88 -18.49
C PHE A 263 7.46 -5.07 -17.68
N ASP A 264 8.36 -5.92 -17.17
CA ASP A 264 8.04 -7.01 -16.26
C ASP A 264 9.22 -7.32 -15.35
N ASN A 265 8.94 -7.89 -14.19
CA ASN A 265 9.93 -8.38 -13.26
C ASN A 265 9.45 -9.63 -12.53
N LYS A 266 10.36 -10.59 -12.39
CA LYS A 266 10.17 -11.76 -11.54
C LYS A 266 11.34 -11.93 -10.58
N THR A 267 11.02 -11.93 -9.29
CA THR A 267 11.96 -12.24 -8.22
C THR A 267 11.62 -13.57 -7.56
N LYS A 268 12.62 -14.45 -7.41
CA LYS A 268 12.48 -15.73 -6.73
C LYS A 268 13.41 -15.79 -5.52
N LEU A 269 12.81 -15.88 -4.34
CA LEU A 269 13.50 -16.10 -3.07
C LEU A 269 13.62 -17.61 -2.81
N GLN A 270 14.84 -18.12 -2.62
CA GLN A 270 15.12 -19.54 -2.43
C GLN A 270 16.03 -19.77 -1.22
N PRO A 271 15.50 -20.30 -0.11
CA PRO A 271 16.31 -20.79 0.99
C PRO A 271 17.19 -21.96 0.55
N VAL A 272 18.50 -21.82 0.71
CA VAL A 272 19.49 -22.86 0.44
C VAL A 272 20.25 -23.24 1.71
N THR A 273 20.80 -24.45 1.74
CA THR A 273 21.60 -24.93 2.86
C THR A 273 23.02 -25.13 2.36
N LYS A 274 23.99 -24.52 3.02
CA LYS A 274 25.42 -24.64 2.73
C LYS A 274 26.14 -24.92 4.03
N ASP A 275 26.87 -26.02 4.10
CA ASP A 275 27.67 -26.40 5.28
C ASP A 275 26.89 -26.43 6.61
N LYS A 276 25.61 -26.81 6.56
CA LYS A 276 24.63 -26.83 7.68
C LYS A 276 24.12 -25.44 8.12
N GLU A 277 24.53 -24.38 7.46
CA GLU A 277 24.00 -23.03 7.63
C GLU A 277 22.96 -22.71 6.55
N ILE A 278 22.05 -21.80 6.85
CA ILE A 278 21.01 -21.37 5.92
C ILE A 278 21.42 -20.06 5.25
N ALA A 279 21.21 -19.98 3.94
CA ALA A 279 21.41 -18.77 3.15
C ALA A 279 20.20 -18.51 2.26
N MET A 280 20.08 -17.28 1.77
CA MET A 280 19.01 -16.87 0.86
C MET A 280 19.57 -16.57 -0.53
N ASN A 281 19.17 -17.36 -1.53
CA ASN A 281 19.43 -17.03 -2.93
C ASN A 281 18.26 -16.22 -3.50
N ILE A 282 18.58 -15.07 -4.08
CA ILE A 282 17.63 -14.14 -4.67
C ILE A 282 17.95 -14.05 -6.16
N ASN A 283 17.03 -14.54 -6.99
CA ASN A 283 17.15 -14.42 -8.45
C ASN A 283 16.14 -13.39 -8.93
N ILE A 284 16.62 -12.29 -9.52
CA ILE A 284 15.83 -11.21 -10.09
C ILE A 284 16.00 -11.27 -11.61
N ASP A 285 14.88 -11.33 -12.32
CA ASP A 285 14.83 -11.31 -13.78
C ASP A 285 13.93 -10.15 -14.22
N THR A 286 14.51 -9.16 -14.90
CA THR A 286 13.85 -7.89 -15.21
C THR A 286 13.92 -7.59 -16.71
N HIS A 287 12.75 -7.32 -17.31
CA HIS A 287 12.67 -6.86 -18.70
C HIS A 287 12.40 -5.37 -18.75
N LEU A 288 13.19 -4.65 -19.55
CA LEU A 288 13.18 -3.19 -19.63
C LEU A 288 12.97 -2.70 -21.05
N ALA A 289 12.26 -1.60 -21.22
CA ALA A 289 12.23 -0.84 -22.47
C ALA A 289 13.01 0.46 -22.30
N VAL A 290 13.71 0.90 -23.36
CA VAL A 290 14.35 2.22 -23.37
C VAL A 290 13.26 3.28 -23.55
N GLY A 291 13.09 4.13 -22.54
CA GLY A 291 12.12 5.22 -22.57
C GLY A 291 12.71 6.51 -23.13
N THR A 292 13.88 6.93 -22.60
CA THR A 292 14.56 8.14 -23.10
C THR A 292 16.06 7.98 -23.00
N ILE A 293 16.74 8.38 -24.07
CA ILE A 293 18.19 8.62 -24.10
C ILE A 293 18.35 10.12 -24.27
N LYS A 294 18.87 10.83 -23.27
CA LYS A 294 19.32 12.21 -23.50
C LYS A 294 20.63 12.17 -24.32
N GLY A 295 21.08 13.26 -24.93
CA GLY A 295 22.38 13.29 -25.64
C GLY A 295 22.40 12.58 -27.01
N THR A 296 23.58 12.59 -27.65
CA THR A 296 23.75 12.22 -29.07
C THR A 296 24.34 10.84 -29.29
N LYS A 297 24.83 10.18 -28.23
CA LYS A 297 25.36 8.82 -28.32
C LYS A 297 24.21 7.85 -28.59
N ASN A 298 24.34 7.05 -29.64
CA ASN A 298 23.50 5.89 -29.85
C ASN A 298 23.86 4.85 -28.78
N TYR A 299 22.89 4.30 -28.06
CA TYR A 299 23.08 3.20 -27.09
C TYR A 299 22.37 1.92 -27.53
N LEU A 300 21.80 1.89 -28.73
CA LEU A 300 20.95 0.81 -29.24
C LEU A 300 21.71 -0.12 -30.19
N THR A 301 23.04 -0.19 -30.07
CA THR A 301 23.85 -1.24 -30.72
C THR A 301 23.93 -2.47 -29.83
N ASP A 302 24.07 -3.67 -30.40
CA ASP A 302 24.13 -4.93 -29.63
C ASP A 302 25.17 -4.90 -28.50
N LYS A 303 26.35 -4.32 -28.78
CA LYS A 303 27.42 -4.18 -27.79
C LYS A 303 27.04 -3.24 -26.64
N GLU A 304 26.37 -2.14 -26.94
CA GLU A 304 25.96 -1.16 -25.93
C GLU A 304 24.79 -1.68 -25.11
N ILE A 305 23.85 -2.39 -25.72
CA ILE A 305 22.74 -3.05 -25.02
C ILE A 305 23.27 -4.05 -23.99
N ILE A 306 24.20 -4.93 -24.37
CA ILE A 306 24.81 -5.90 -23.43
C ILE A 306 25.49 -5.17 -22.25
N GLN A 307 26.16 -4.05 -22.50
CA GLN A 307 26.78 -3.26 -21.44
C GLN A 307 25.73 -2.60 -20.54
N LEU A 308 24.67 -2.03 -21.12
CA LEU A 308 23.57 -1.42 -20.35
C LEU A 308 22.83 -2.45 -19.49
N GLU A 309 22.56 -3.64 -20.02
CA GLU A 309 21.96 -4.73 -19.25
C GLU A 309 22.80 -5.06 -18.03
N LYS A 310 24.13 -5.16 -18.21
CA LYS A 310 25.06 -5.38 -17.11
C LYS A 310 25.07 -4.24 -16.10
N ASP A 311 25.17 -2.99 -16.57
CA ASP A 311 25.23 -1.81 -15.69
C ASP A 311 23.93 -1.66 -14.86
N VAL A 312 22.76 -1.92 -15.47
CA VAL A 312 21.48 -1.91 -14.78
C VAL A 312 21.35 -3.10 -13.82
N ALA A 313 21.82 -4.28 -14.21
CA ALA A 313 21.85 -5.45 -13.32
C ALA A 313 22.70 -5.19 -12.07
N ASP A 314 23.89 -4.63 -12.25
CA ASP A 314 24.81 -4.25 -11.16
C ASP A 314 24.19 -3.16 -10.27
N MET A 315 23.49 -2.18 -10.86
CA MET A 315 22.75 -1.16 -10.10
C MET A 315 21.63 -1.78 -9.25
N ILE A 316 20.76 -2.62 -9.83
CA ILE A 316 19.66 -3.27 -9.10
C ILE A 316 20.24 -4.13 -7.96
N LYS A 317 21.27 -4.92 -8.27
CA LYS A 317 21.96 -5.78 -7.29
C LYS A 317 22.49 -4.95 -6.13
N THR A 318 23.29 -3.94 -6.40
CA THR A 318 23.93 -3.09 -5.38
C THR A 318 22.90 -2.42 -4.49
N ASN A 319 21.82 -1.88 -5.06
CA ASN A 319 20.79 -1.23 -4.27
C ASN A 319 19.98 -2.22 -3.41
N CYS A 320 19.70 -3.43 -3.91
CA CYS A 320 19.07 -4.49 -3.11
C CYS A 320 19.98 -4.92 -1.96
N GLU A 321 21.27 -5.14 -2.23
CA GLU A 321 22.28 -5.50 -1.21
C GLU A 321 22.39 -4.42 -0.13
N ASN A 322 22.42 -3.14 -0.52
CA ASN A 322 22.46 -2.03 0.41
C ASN A 322 21.21 -1.97 1.31
N LEU A 323 20.02 -2.16 0.73
CA LEU A 323 18.78 -2.18 1.49
C LEU A 323 18.74 -3.36 2.47
N ILE A 324 19.11 -4.56 2.03
CA ILE A 324 19.17 -5.74 2.90
C ILE A 324 20.15 -5.49 4.04
N LYS A 325 21.36 -5.00 3.74
CA LYS A 325 22.38 -4.72 4.74
C LYS A 325 21.90 -3.69 5.76
N LYS A 326 21.27 -2.60 5.30
CA LYS A 326 20.66 -1.59 6.18
C LYS A 326 19.64 -2.23 7.14
N MET A 327 18.73 -3.05 6.61
CA MET A 327 17.71 -3.71 7.41
C MET A 327 18.29 -4.75 8.39
N GLN A 328 19.38 -5.43 8.01
CA GLN A 328 20.10 -6.36 8.89
C GLN A 328 20.83 -5.63 10.02
N SER A 329 21.63 -4.60 9.71
CA SER A 329 22.53 -3.97 10.69
C SER A 329 21.90 -2.88 11.54
N GLU A 330 20.98 -2.09 10.98
CA GLU A 330 20.40 -0.94 11.70
C GLU A 330 19.10 -1.30 12.43
N TYR A 331 18.25 -2.12 11.80
CA TYR A 331 16.88 -2.37 12.29
C TYR A 331 16.63 -3.80 12.78
N LYS A 332 17.44 -4.77 12.34
CA LYS A 332 17.22 -6.21 12.56
C LYS A 332 15.81 -6.63 12.12
N ALA A 333 15.38 -6.10 10.98
CA ALA A 333 13.99 -6.14 10.56
C ALA A 333 13.80 -6.80 9.18
N ASP A 334 13.19 -7.99 9.17
CA ASP A 334 12.91 -8.75 7.94
C ASP A 334 11.62 -8.27 7.25
N ILE A 335 11.70 -7.13 6.58
CA ILE A 335 10.61 -6.57 5.76
C ILE A 335 10.45 -7.27 4.39
N PHE A 336 11.35 -8.21 4.06
CA PHE A 336 11.39 -8.92 2.78
C PHE A 336 10.61 -10.24 2.81
N GLY A 337 10.43 -10.81 4.02
CA GLY A 337 9.76 -12.09 4.23
C GLY A 337 10.70 -13.29 4.03
N PHE A 338 11.99 -13.14 4.30
CA PHE A 338 12.96 -14.24 4.19
C PHE A 338 12.64 -15.36 5.18
N GLY A 339 12.29 -15.01 6.41
CA GLY A 339 11.91 -15.96 7.45
C GLY A 339 10.65 -16.73 7.09
N ALA A 340 9.63 -16.05 6.57
CA ALA A 340 8.40 -16.67 6.08
C ALA A 340 8.70 -17.66 4.94
N LYS A 341 9.61 -17.31 4.02
CA LYS A 341 10.05 -18.24 2.96
C LYS A 341 10.82 -19.44 3.51
N ILE A 342 11.69 -19.24 4.50
CA ILE A 342 12.41 -20.32 5.17
C ILE A 342 11.43 -21.23 5.92
N ARG A 343 10.49 -20.69 6.69
CA ARG A 343 9.44 -21.45 7.38
C ARG A 343 8.67 -22.34 6.41
N ALA A 344 8.28 -21.79 5.26
CA ALA A 344 7.52 -22.53 4.25
C ALA A 344 8.33 -23.65 3.56
N HIS A 345 9.61 -23.45 3.27
CA HIS A 345 10.41 -24.39 2.46
C HIS A 345 11.38 -25.26 3.25
N LYS A 346 11.75 -24.85 4.46
CA LYS A 346 12.74 -25.47 5.36
C LYS A 346 12.22 -25.50 6.81
N PRO A 347 11.03 -26.09 7.08
CA PRO A 347 10.39 -26.03 8.41
C PRO A 347 11.23 -26.66 9.53
N ALA A 348 12.06 -27.66 9.21
CA ALA A 348 12.98 -28.26 10.18
C ALA A 348 14.02 -27.26 10.71
N PHE A 349 14.55 -26.40 9.83
CA PHE A 349 15.45 -25.32 10.23
C PHE A 349 14.69 -24.23 11.00
N TRP A 350 13.49 -23.87 10.53
CA TRP A 350 12.66 -22.85 11.15
C TRP A 350 12.33 -23.13 12.62
N LYS A 351 12.06 -24.39 12.98
CA LYS A 351 11.63 -24.80 14.33
C LYS A 351 12.52 -24.24 15.45
N ASP A 352 13.83 -24.20 15.21
CA ASP A 352 14.80 -23.71 16.20
C ASP A 352 15.17 -22.24 15.94
N MET A 353 15.45 -21.87 14.69
CA MET A 353 15.92 -20.52 14.36
C MET A 353 14.83 -19.44 14.42
N GLY A 354 13.55 -19.81 14.20
CA GLY A 354 12.43 -18.87 14.20
C GLY A 354 12.25 -18.15 15.54
N LYS A 355 12.63 -18.82 16.65
CA LYS A 355 12.60 -18.26 18.00
C LYS A 355 13.60 -17.12 18.22
N ILE A 356 14.64 -17.07 17.40
CA ILE A 356 15.72 -16.07 17.45
C ILE A 356 15.91 -15.43 16.06
N TRP A 357 14.81 -15.32 15.30
CA TRP A 357 14.86 -14.95 13.88
C TRP A 357 15.57 -13.61 13.65
N GLU A 358 15.39 -12.61 14.52
CA GLU A 358 16.06 -11.31 14.38
C GLU A 358 17.60 -11.45 14.35
N ASN A 359 18.17 -12.28 15.23
CA ASN A 359 19.62 -12.51 15.29
C ASN A 359 20.12 -13.34 14.09
N VAL A 360 19.27 -14.26 13.61
CA VAL A 360 19.58 -15.08 12.44
C VAL A 360 19.54 -14.23 11.18
N PHE A 361 18.53 -13.37 11.05
CA PHE A 361 18.37 -12.43 9.94
C PHE A 361 19.54 -11.46 9.86
N GLU A 362 19.99 -10.90 10.99
CA GLU A 362 21.15 -10.00 11.08
C GLU A 362 22.41 -10.56 10.43
N ASN A 363 22.61 -11.88 10.52
CA ASN A 363 23.81 -12.58 10.01
C ASN A 363 23.53 -13.46 8.79
N LEU A 364 22.32 -13.42 8.23
CA LEU A 364 21.92 -14.28 7.12
C LEU A 364 22.75 -13.98 5.87
N GLU A 365 23.42 -14.99 5.32
CA GLU A 365 24.10 -14.88 4.04
C GLU A 365 23.07 -14.76 2.92
N VAL A 366 23.20 -13.71 2.09
CA VAL A 366 22.30 -13.44 0.96
C VAL A 366 23.11 -13.35 -0.33
N HIS A 367 22.67 -14.09 -1.34
CA HIS A 367 23.27 -14.09 -2.67
C HIS A 367 22.27 -13.59 -3.69
N ILE A 368 22.58 -12.44 -4.32
CA ILE A 368 21.71 -11.83 -5.32
C ILE A 368 22.29 -12.04 -6.72
N ASN A 369 21.51 -12.68 -7.59
CA ASN A 369 21.75 -12.76 -9.02
C ASN A 369 20.69 -11.94 -9.76
N VAL A 370 21.11 -11.02 -10.60
CA VAL A 370 20.23 -10.15 -11.38
C VAL A 370 20.50 -10.37 -12.86
N ASN A 371 19.45 -10.68 -13.61
CA ASN A 371 19.45 -10.75 -15.06
C ASN A 371 18.56 -9.61 -15.58
N VAL A 372 19.06 -8.85 -16.55
CA VAL A 372 18.31 -7.78 -17.21
C VAL A 372 18.27 -8.07 -18.70
N GLY A 373 17.09 -7.96 -19.29
CA GLY A 373 16.90 -7.99 -20.74
C GLY A 373 16.29 -6.68 -21.23
N ILE A 374 16.94 -6.01 -22.17
CA ILE A 374 16.40 -4.80 -22.80
C ILE A 374 15.64 -5.19 -24.07
N ILE A 375 14.33 -4.94 -24.07
CA ILE A 375 13.47 -5.13 -25.24
C ILE A 375 13.43 -3.84 -26.08
N ASN A 376 13.51 -3.98 -27.41
CA ASN A 376 13.33 -2.87 -28.34
C ASN A 376 11.85 -2.45 -28.35
N GLY A 377 11.50 -1.47 -27.51
CA GLY A 377 10.15 -0.90 -27.41
C GLY A 377 9.88 0.29 -28.35
N SER A 378 10.87 0.77 -29.10
CA SER A 378 10.79 2.04 -29.84
C SER A 378 10.73 1.82 -31.36
N THR A 379 9.86 2.57 -32.06
CA THR A 379 9.77 2.58 -33.53
C THR A 379 10.96 3.24 -34.24
N THR A 380 11.88 3.85 -33.49
CA THR A 380 13.05 4.58 -34.03
C THR A 380 14.27 4.34 -33.16
N ALA A 381 15.33 3.77 -33.76
CA ALA A 381 16.59 3.43 -33.10
C ALA A 381 17.61 4.59 -33.00
N LYS A 382 17.27 5.79 -33.48
CA LYS A 382 18.16 6.96 -33.44
C LYS A 382 17.53 8.07 -32.59
N PRO A 383 18.29 8.70 -31.67
CA PRO A 383 17.86 9.93 -31.02
C PRO A 383 17.55 11.01 -32.07
N LEU A 384 16.59 11.88 -31.78
CA LEU A 384 16.35 13.08 -32.60
C LEU A 384 17.55 14.02 -32.44
N GLU A 385 18.21 14.35 -33.54
CA GLU A 385 19.23 15.40 -33.56
C GLU A 385 18.52 16.75 -33.41
N VAL A 386 18.91 17.54 -32.40
CA VAL A 386 18.46 18.93 -32.28
C VAL A 386 19.23 19.73 -33.32
N GLY A 387 18.52 20.35 -34.26
CA GLY A 387 19.13 21.19 -35.29
C GLY A 387 19.84 22.40 -34.70
N ASP A 388 20.98 22.76 -35.31
CA ASP A 388 21.83 23.90 -34.96
C ASP A 388 21.10 25.26 -34.99
#